data_AF-A0A327VZK1-F1
#
_entry.id   AF-A0A327VZK1-F1
#
_cell.length_a   1.000
_cell.length_b   1.000
_cell.length_c   1.000
_cell.angle_alpha   90.00
_cell.angle_beta   90.00
_cell.angle_gamma   90.00
#
_symmetry.space_group_name_H-M   'P 1'
#
loop_
_entity.id
_entity.type
_entity.pdbx_description
1 polymer ?
#
loop_
_entity_poly.entity_id
_entity_poly.type
_entity_poly.pdbx_seq_one_letter_code
_entity_poly.pdbx_strand_id
1 'polypeptide(L)'
;MSAQQKPYAGQNIEVTFEPGRCLHAAECVGGLPEVFDTSRRPWILPDAADAPQVAEVVRRCPSGALTYRLADGTAEEPQRPTSIARTASGQLAVRGDLETRTGAGPRRETRALLCACGASAHQPYCDHSGPCGGEG
;
A
#
# COMPACT_ATOMS: atom_id res chain seq x y z
N MET A 1 -3.77 -2.93 -17.35
CA MET A 1 -3.76 -1.46 -17.50
C MET A 1 -3.05 -0.89 -16.29
N SER A 2 -2.02 -0.07 -16.48
CA SER A 2 -1.16 0.43 -15.40
C SER A 2 -2.01 1.12 -14.31
N ALA A 3 -1.94 0.63 -13.08
CA ALA A 3 -2.61 1.25 -11.94
C ALA A 3 -2.04 2.66 -11.76
N GLN A 4 -2.83 3.68 -12.09
CA GLN A 4 -2.37 5.07 -12.05
C GLN A 4 -2.20 5.48 -10.59
N GLN A 5 -0.96 5.80 -10.21
CA GLN A 5 -0.65 6.38 -8.91
C GLN A 5 -1.29 7.75 -8.81
N LYS A 6 -2.01 7.99 -7.71
CA LYS A 6 -2.71 9.23 -7.45
C LYS A 6 -2.12 9.89 -6.20
N PRO A 7 -1.34 10.98 -6.36
CA PRO A 7 -0.81 11.73 -5.23
C PRO A 7 -1.89 12.63 -4.62
N TYR A 8 -1.79 12.82 -3.31
CA TYR A 8 -2.56 13.76 -2.50
C TYR A 8 -1.54 14.55 -1.68
N ALA A 9 -1.32 15.81 -2.07
CA ALA A 9 -0.39 16.68 -1.41
C ALA A 9 -1.03 17.33 -0.18
N GLY A 10 -0.30 17.30 0.94
CA GLY A 10 -0.52 18.18 2.08
C GLY A 10 0.69 19.08 2.32
N GLN A 11 0.67 19.85 3.41
CA GLN A 11 1.73 20.78 3.79
C GLN A 11 3.01 20.06 4.19
N ASN A 12 2.91 18.99 5.00
CA ASN A 12 4.05 18.29 5.59
C ASN A 12 4.22 16.85 5.09
N ILE A 13 3.25 16.34 4.34
CA ILE A 13 3.23 14.96 3.84
C ILE A 13 2.45 14.88 2.52
N GLU A 14 3.00 14.16 1.56
CA GLU A 14 2.28 13.69 0.37
C GLU A 14 1.94 12.22 0.53
N VAL A 15 0.68 11.86 0.32
CA VAL A 15 0.22 10.46 0.31
C VAL A 15 -0.07 10.05 -1.13
N THR A 16 0.52 8.95 -1.59
CA THR A 16 0.24 8.38 -2.91
C THR A 16 -0.61 7.13 -2.77
N PHE A 17 -1.66 7.04 -3.59
CA PHE A 17 -2.55 5.88 -3.65
C PHE A 17 -2.49 5.18 -5.02
N GLU A 18 -2.35 3.86 -5.02
CA GLU A 18 -2.36 3.02 -6.23
C GLU A 18 -3.56 2.04 -6.17
N PRO A 19 -4.71 2.40 -6.78
CA PRO A 19 -5.97 1.65 -6.61
C PRO A 19 -5.87 0.17 -6.99
N GLY A 20 -5.11 -0.16 -8.05
CA GLY A 20 -4.95 -1.53 -8.54
C GLY A 20 -4.21 -2.47 -7.58
N ARG A 21 -3.58 -1.93 -6.53
CA ARG A 21 -2.93 -2.70 -5.46
C ARG A 21 -3.72 -2.70 -4.16
N CYS A 22 -4.82 -1.93 -4.08
CA CYS A 22 -5.61 -1.84 -2.86
C CYS A 22 -6.41 -3.14 -2.69
N LEU A 23 -6.16 -3.83 -1.57
CA LEU A 23 -6.88 -5.07 -1.21
C LEU A 23 -7.99 -4.81 -0.19
N HIS A 24 -8.37 -3.55 0.01
CA HIS A 24 -9.43 -3.12 0.94
C HIS A 24 -9.27 -3.66 2.38
N ALA A 25 -8.04 -3.74 2.87
CA ALA A 25 -7.73 -4.20 4.24
C ALA A 25 -8.24 -3.29 5.37
N ALA A 26 -8.93 -2.18 5.03
CA ALA A 26 -9.50 -1.20 5.95
C ALA A 26 -8.54 -0.50 6.94
N GLU A 27 -7.23 -0.80 6.89
CA GLU A 27 -6.21 -0.19 7.77
C GLU A 27 -6.22 1.35 7.76
N CYS A 28 -6.41 1.96 6.58
CA CYS A 28 -6.41 3.41 6.43
C CYS A 28 -7.69 4.06 6.98
N VAL A 29 -8.85 3.64 6.47
CA VAL A 29 -10.17 4.20 6.85
C VAL A 29 -10.52 3.90 8.31
N GLY A 30 -10.08 2.78 8.86
CA GLY A 30 -10.27 2.45 10.27
C GLY A 30 -9.19 3.06 11.19
N GLY A 31 -8.03 3.41 10.64
CA GLY A 31 -6.91 3.96 11.41
C GLY A 31 -6.96 5.48 11.58
N LEU A 32 -7.41 6.21 10.56
CA LEU A 32 -7.46 7.68 10.56
C LEU A 32 -8.59 8.21 9.66
N PRO A 33 -9.86 8.02 10.04
CA PRO A 33 -11.03 8.36 9.20
C PRO A 33 -11.12 9.86 8.83
N GLU A 34 -10.56 10.75 9.64
CA GLU A 34 -10.45 12.17 9.32
C GLU A 34 -9.55 12.45 8.11
N VAL A 35 -8.57 11.57 7.85
CA VAL A 35 -7.64 11.62 6.71
C VAL A 35 -8.08 10.69 5.58
N PHE A 36 -8.71 9.54 5.86
CA PHE A 36 -9.14 8.56 4.86
C PHE A 36 -10.65 8.29 4.96
N ASP A 37 -11.43 8.89 4.07
CA ASP A 37 -12.89 8.74 4.06
C ASP A 37 -13.40 8.55 2.63
N THR A 38 -13.99 7.38 2.38
CA THR A 38 -14.48 6.96 1.06
C THR A 38 -15.77 7.65 0.63
N SER A 39 -16.49 8.30 1.56
CA SER A 39 -17.74 9.03 1.30
C SER A 39 -17.51 10.43 0.72
N ARG A 40 -16.30 10.99 0.91
CA ARG A 40 -15.94 12.34 0.46
C ARG A 40 -15.03 12.35 -0.77
N ARG A 41 -14.87 13.52 -1.39
CA ARG A 41 -13.95 13.77 -2.51
C ARG A 41 -13.24 15.12 -2.31
N PRO A 42 -11.89 15.17 -2.29
CA PRO A 42 -10.96 14.04 -2.31
C PRO A 42 -11.13 13.14 -1.06
N TRP A 43 -10.90 11.83 -1.22
CA TRP A 43 -11.09 10.86 -0.15
C TRP A 43 -9.92 10.84 0.85
N ILE A 44 -8.74 11.29 0.41
CA ILE A 44 -7.55 11.48 1.24
C ILE A 44 -7.34 12.99 1.48
N LEU A 45 -7.28 13.41 2.74
CA LEU A 45 -6.90 14.77 3.15
C LEU A 45 -5.67 14.69 4.07
N PRO A 46 -4.45 14.77 3.53
CA PRO A 46 -3.24 14.56 4.34
C PRO A 46 -3.07 15.55 5.50
N ASP A 47 -3.61 16.77 5.36
CA ASP A 47 -3.52 17.82 6.39
C ASP A 47 -4.60 17.73 7.47
N ALA A 48 -5.47 16.71 7.44
CA ALA A 48 -6.49 16.54 8.48
C ALA A 48 -5.94 15.94 9.79
N ALA A 49 -4.66 15.57 9.84
CA ALA A 49 -3.96 15.10 11.03
C ALA A 49 -2.44 15.39 10.92
N ASP A 50 -1.69 15.15 12.00
CA ASP A 50 -0.24 15.36 12.00
C ASP A 50 0.46 14.37 11.06
N ALA A 51 1.44 14.86 10.28
CA ALA A 51 2.18 14.05 9.30
C ALA A 51 2.75 12.73 9.87
N PRO A 52 3.30 12.66 11.10
CA PRO A 52 3.72 11.40 11.70
C PRO A 52 2.58 10.39 11.91
N GLN A 53 1.38 10.85 12.30
CA GLN A 53 0.20 10.00 12.47
C GLN A 53 -0.29 9.46 11.13
N VAL A 54 -0.35 10.33 10.10
CA VAL A 54 -0.69 9.92 8.74
C VAL A 54 0.29 8.88 8.23
N ALA A 55 1.59 9.12 8.40
CA ALA A 55 2.64 8.19 7.99
C ALA A 55 2.51 6.82 8.68
N GLU A 56 2.20 6.79 9.98
CA GLU A 56 1.98 5.54 10.72
C GLU A 56 0.82 4.73 10.18
N VAL A 57 -0.31 5.37 9.89
CA VAL A 57 -1.47 4.68 9.32
C VAL A 57 -1.22 4.23 7.89
N VAL A 58 -0.49 5.03 7.09
CA VAL A 58 -0.07 4.60 5.74
C VAL A 58 0.79 3.35 5.82
N ARG A 59 1.78 3.27 6.73
CA ARG A 59 2.67 2.10 6.93
C ARG A 59 1.92 0.80 7.25
N ARG A 60 0.70 0.88 7.77
CA ARG A 60 -0.13 -0.30 8.06
C ARG A 60 -0.75 -0.92 6.81
N CYS A 61 -0.90 -0.17 5.70
CA CYS A 61 -1.42 -0.71 4.44
C CYS A 61 -0.59 -1.92 3.96
N PRO A 62 -1.11 -3.16 3.99
CA PRO A 62 -0.25 -4.34 3.84
C PRO A 62 0.24 -4.53 2.40
N SER A 63 -0.56 -4.14 1.40
CA SER A 63 -0.19 -4.29 0.00
C SER A 63 0.78 -3.22 -0.52
N GLY A 64 1.05 -2.18 0.26
CA GLY A 64 1.80 -1.00 -0.19
C GLY A 64 1.02 -0.12 -1.18
N ALA A 65 -0.30 -0.27 -1.28
CA ALA A 65 -1.14 0.57 -2.13
C ALA A 65 -1.18 2.04 -1.69
N LEU A 66 -0.92 2.30 -0.40
CA LEU A 66 -0.66 3.64 0.11
C LEU A 66 0.83 3.76 0.44
N THR A 67 1.45 4.83 -0.04
CA THR A 67 2.81 5.25 0.33
C THR A 67 2.81 6.72 0.69
N TYR A 68 3.89 7.20 1.29
CA TYR A 68 4.02 8.62 1.62
C TYR A 68 5.44 9.13 1.41
N ARG A 69 5.55 10.46 1.32
CA ARG A 69 6.80 11.21 1.40
C ARG A 69 6.58 12.41 2.32
N LEU A 70 7.49 12.62 3.27
CA LEU A 70 7.48 13.82 4.11
C LEU A 70 8.09 15.02 3.36
N ALA A 71 7.71 16.23 3.77
CA ALA A 71 8.18 17.46 3.12
C ALA A 71 9.70 17.67 3.21
N ASP A 72 10.37 17.10 4.22
CA ASP A 72 11.83 17.09 4.36
C ASP A 72 12.53 16.07 3.44
N GLY A 73 11.76 15.35 2.61
CA GLY A 73 12.25 14.33 1.69
C GLY A 73 12.34 12.93 2.31
N THR A 74 12.14 12.79 3.62
CA THR A 74 12.15 11.49 4.31
C THR A 74 11.04 10.60 3.75
N ALA A 75 11.42 9.39 3.35
CA ALA A 75 10.52 8.35 2.89
C ALA A 75 10.34 7.26 3.96
N GLU A 76 9.53 6.26 3.65
CA GLU A 76 9.40 5.08 4.51
C GLU A 76 10.70 4.25 4.50
N GLU A 77 11.23 3.97 5.69
CA GLU A 77 12.39 3.10 5.84
C GLU A 77 11.99 1.61 5.74
N PRO A 78 12.73 0.80 4.95
CA PRO A 78 12.45 -0.62 4.83
C PRO A 78 12.81 -1.38 6.11
N GLN A 79 11.99 -2.38 6.44
CA GLN A 79 12.26 -3.29 7.55
C GLN A 79 13.54 -4.11 7.31
N ARG A 80 14.38 -4.25 8.35
CA ARG A 80 15.58 -5.11 8.30
C ARG A 80 15.62 -6.01 9.55
N PRO A 81 15.77 -7.34 9.41
CA PRO A 81 15.85 -8.08 8.15
C PRO A 81 14.51 -8.08 7.39
N THR A 82 14.57 -8.36 6.09
CA THR A 82 13.38 -8.62 5.28
C THR A 82 12.64 -9.82 5.86
N SER A 83 11.33 -9.67 6.08
CA SER A 83 10.45 -10.74 6.54
C SER A 83 9.49 -11.14 5.43
N ILE A 84 9.27 -12.44 5.31
CA ILE A 84 8.35 -13.06 4.36
C ILE A 84 7.49 -14.04 5.15
N ALA A 85 6.17 -13.90 5.05
CA ALA A 85 5.22 -14.80 5.68
C ALA A 85 4.07 -15.13 4.73
N ARG A 86 3.55 -16.35 4.80
CA ARG A 86 2.30 -16.71 4.13
C ARG A 86 1.12 -16.29 5.00
N THR A 87 0.20 -15.50 4.44
CA THR A 87 -1.02 -15.10 5.16
C THR A 87 -1.99 -16.29 5.29
N ALA A 88 -3.00 -16.15 6.16
CA ALA A 88 -4.08 -17.14 6.26
C ALA A 88 -4.83 -17.33 4.92
N SER A 89 -5.02 -16.24 4.18
CA SER A 89 -5.58 -16.25 2.81
C SER A 89 -4.63 -16.84 1.76
N GLY A 90 -3.37 -17.12 2.10
CA GLY A 90 -2.40 -17.75 1.22
C GLY A 90 -1.55 -16.82 0.37
N GLN A 91 -1.61 -15.50 0.59
CA GLN A 91 -0.73 -14.50 -0.04
C GLN A 91 0.67 -14.56 0.57
N LEU A 92 1.67 -14.01 -0.13
CA LEU A 92 2.97 -13.76 0.47
C LEU A 92 3.03 -12.31 0.94
N ALA A 93 2.97 -12.11 2.26
CA ALA A 93 3.23 -10.83 2.89
C ALA A 93 4.74 -10.63 3.02
N VAL A 94 5.25 -9.58 2.39
CA VAL A 94 6.67 -9.23 2.41
C VAL A 94 6.84 -7.84 2.98
N ARG A 95 7.77 -7.69 3.93
CA ARG A 95 8.21 -6.39 4.47
C ARG A 95 9.73 -6.35 4.47
N GLY A 96 10.33 -5.37 3.80
CA GLY A 96 11.78 -5.21 3.74
C GLY A 96 12.24 -4.26 2.64
N ASP A 97 13.52 -4.32 2.26
CA ASP A 97 14.04 -3.58 1.10
C ASP A 97 13.81 -4.43 -0.16
N LEU A 98 12.74 -4.13 -0.91
CA LEU A 98 12.24 -4.98 -1.98
C LEU A 98 12.51 -4.35 -3.35
N GLU A 99 12.91 -5.19 -4.30
CA GLU A 99 12.81 -4.89 -5.73
C GLU A 99 11.79 -5.83 -6.37
N THR A 100 10.66 -5.29 -6.83
CA THR A 100 9.63 -6.06 -7.55
C THR A 100 9.72 -5.78 -9.04
N ARG A 101 9.74 -6.84 -9.86
CA ARG A 101 9.71 -6.72 -11.32
C ARG A 101 8.27 -6.77 -11.80
N THR A 102 7.80 -5.69 -12.41
CA THR A 102 6.43 -5.57 -12.93
C THR A 102 6.45 -5.48 -14.46
N GLY A 103 5.29 -5.60 -15.09
CA GLY A 103 5.15 -5.34 -16.53
C GLY A 103 5.52 -3.91 -16.96
N ALA A 104 5.54 -2.95 -16.01
CA ALA A 104 5.98 -1.57 -16.24
C ALA A 104 7.47 -1.35 -15.91
N GLY A 105 8.20 -2.37 -15.48
CA GLY A 105 9.60 -2.30 -15.04
C GLY A 105 9.80 -2.61 -13.55
N PRO A 106 11.06 -2.54 -13.06
CA PRO A 106 11.38 -2.76 -11.65
C PRO A 106 10.88 -1.61 -10.76
N ARG A 107 10.50 -1.92 -9.53
CA ARG A 107 10.06 -0.96 -8.50
C ARG A 107 10.73 -1.27 -7.16
N ARG A 108 11.10 -0.22 -6.43
CA ARG A 108 11.56 -0.34 -5.03
C ARG A 108 10.40 -0.14 -4.06
N GLU A 109 10.31 -1.00 -3.05
CA GLU A 109 9.19 -1.02 -2.11
C GLU A 109 9.62 -1.42 -0.70
N THR A 110 8.88 -0.98 0.31
CA THR A 110 9.10 -1.37 1.71
C THR A 110 8.24 -2.54 2.14
N ARG A 111 7.13 -2.78 1.44
CA ARG A 111 6.18 -3.85 1.70
C ARG A 111 5.31 -4.16 0.49
N ALA A 112 4.86 -5.41 0.39
CA ALA A 112 3.93 -5.86 -0.63
C ALA A 112 3.15 -7.09 -0.18
N LEU A 113 1.96 -7.27 -0.76
CA LEU A 113 1.26 -8.56 -0.78
C LEU A 113 1.41 -9.15 -2.18
N LEU A 114 2.16 -10.24 -2.29
CA LEU A 114 2.47 -10.89 -3.55
C LEU A 114 1.54 -12.09 -3.78
N CYS A 115 1.23 -12.35 -5.06
CA CYS A 115 0.41 -13.47 -5.47
C CYS A 115 1.17 -14.79 -5.25
N ALA A 116 0.53 -15.78 -4.61
CA ALA A 116 1.10 -17.11 -4.43
C ALA A 116 0.43 -18.19 -5.29
N CYS A 117 -0.69 -17.88 -5.96
CA CYS A 117 -1.45 -18.85 -6.74
C CYS A 117 -1.29 -18.70 -8.27
N GLY A 118 -0.63 -17.63 -8.73
CA GLY A 118 -0.43 -17.35 -10.15
C GLY A 118 -1.66 -16.79 -10.90
N ALA A 119 -2.82 -16.67 -10.26
CA ALA A 119 -4.05 -16.20 -10.91
C ALA A 119 -4.17 -14.68 -11.06
N SER A 120 -3.28 -13.90 -10.43
CA SER A 120 -3.38 -12.44 -10.44
C SER A 120 -3.17 -11.85 -11.84
N ALA A 121 -4.01 -10.88 -12.20
CA ALA A 121 -3.84 -10.04 -13.38
C ALA A 121 -2.83 -8.89 -13.15
N HIS A 122 -2.44 -8.65 -11.89
CA HIS A 122 -1.51 -7.59 -11.47
C HIS A 122 -0.17 -8.14 -10.95
N GLN A 123 0.28 -9.28 -11.49
CA GLN A 123 1.54 -9.90 -11.06
C GLN A 123 2.71 -8.89 -11.08
N PRO A 124 3.58 -8.93 -10.05
CA PRO A 124 3.70 -9.96 -9.01
C PRO A 124 2.74 -9.77 -7.81
N TYR A 125 1.94 -8.71 -7.78
CA TYR A 125 1.04 -8.40 -6.66
C TYR A 125 -0.17 -9.32 -6.64
N CYS A 126 -0.72 -9.55 -5.45
CA CYS A 126 -2.04 -10.16 -5.33
C CYS A 126 -3.13 -9.13 -5.62
N ASP A 127 -4.20 -9.55 -6.30
CA ASP A 127 -5.40 -8.77 -6.66
C ASP A 127 -6.70 -9.50 -6.25
N HIS A 128 -6.57 -10.56 -5.45
CA HIS A 128 -7.65 -11.48 -5.03
C HIS A 128 -8.30 -12.32 -6.15
N SER A 129 -7.72 -12.40 -7.36
CA SER A 129 -8.32 -13.14 -8.49
C SER A 129 -8.30 -14.68 -8.38
N GLY A 130 -7.75 -15.27 -7.31
CA GLY A 130 -7.63 -16.72 -7.18
C GLY A 130 -7.56 -17.21 -5.74
N PRO A 131 -7.13 -18.47 -5.51
CA PRO A 131 -7.18 -19.09 -4.18
C PRO A 131 -6.43 -18.35 -3.08
N CYS A 132 -5.44 -17.52 -3.44
CA CYS A 132 -4.72 -16.69 -2.47
C CYS A 132 -5.46 -15.37 -2.13
N GLY A 133 -6.66 -15.12 -2.63
CA GLY A 133 -7.43 -13.89 -2.40
C GLY A 133 -8.20 -13.86 -1.09
N GLY A 134 -8.23 -14.99 -0.36
CA GLY A 134 -9.22 -15.23 0.67
C GLY A 134 -10.54 -15.62 0.02
N GLU A 135 -11.08 -16.77 0.41
CA GLU A 135 -12.48 -17.07 0.14
C GLU A 135 -13.32 -16.12 1.01
N GLY A 136 -14.25 -15.40 0.39
CA GLY A 136 -15.37 -14.83 1.12
C GLY A 136 -16.27 -15.95 1.64
#